data_AF-A0A392MZI8-F1
#
_entry.id   AF-A0A392MZI8-F1
#
_cell.length_a   1.000
_cell.length_b   1.000
_cell.length_c   1.000
_cell.angle_alpha   90.00
_cell.angle_beta   90.00
_cell.angle_gamma   90.00
#
_symmetry.space_group_name_H-M   'P 1'
#
loop_
_entity.id
_entity.type
_entity.pdbx_description
1 polymer ?
#
loop_
_entity_poly.entity_id
_entity_poly.type
_entity_poly.pdbx_seq_one_letter_code
_entity_poly.pdbx_strand_id
1 'polypeptide(L)'
;VRLDKVLADDAPFDICSFQFALHYSWSTEARAPRAMANVSALLRPGGIFIGTMPDANVIIKKLREGPISNSFSTSTISELLSKQH
;
A
#
# COMPACT_ATOMS: atom_id res chain seq x y z
N VAL A 1 -7.16 -11.86 8.56
CA VAL A 1 -8.04 -12.67 7.68
C VAL A 1 -7.20 -13.22 6.50
N ARG A 2 -7.62 -14.34 5.89
CA ARG A 2 -7.02 -14.94 4.68
C ARG A 2 -7.92 -14.61 3.50
N LEU A 3 -7.48 -13.75 2.59
CA LEU A 3 -8.36 -13.16 1.57
C LEU A 3 -8.80 -14.19 0.51
N ASP A 4 -7.94 -15.16 0.25
CA ASP A 4 -8.19 -16.34 -0.59
C ASP A 4 -9.37 -17.19 -0.13
N LYS A 5 -9.65 -17.25 1.18
CA LYS A 5 -10.82 -17.97 1.70
C LYS A 5 -12.11 -17.18 1.59
N VAL A 6 -12.02 -15.85 1.62
CA VAL A 6 -13.18 -14.95 1.59
C VAL A 6 -13.68 -14.76 0.17
N LEU A 7 -12.75 -14.69 -0.79
CA LEU A 7 -13.05 -14.48 -2.21
C LEU A 7 -12.95 -15.79 -3.01
N ALA A 8 -13.19 -16.94 -2.37
CA ALA A 8 -13.03 -18.25 -2.99
C ALA A 8 -13.92 -18.43 -4.23
N ASP A 9 -15.09 -17.79 -4.24
CA ASP A 9 -16.04 -17.85 -5.36
C ASP A 9 -15.70 -16.87 -6.50
N ASP A 10 -14.89 -15.83 -6.22
CA ASP A 10 -14.54 -14.76 -7.18
C ASP A 10 -13.11 -14.91 -7.75
N ALA A 11 -12.22 -15.59 -7.03
CA ALA A 11 -10.84 -15.84 -7.42
C ALA A 11 -10.71 -17.03 -8.38
N PRO A 12 -9.64 -17.12 -9.20
CA PRO A 12 -8.49 -16.22 -9.25
C PRO A 12 -8.71 -15.01 -10.18
N PHE A 13 -8.07 -13.89 -9.83
CA PHE A 13 -8.10 -12.66 -10.60
C PHE A 13 -6.92 -12.55 -11.57
N ASP A 14 -7.15 -11.84 -12.68
CA ASP A 14 -6.14 -11.55 -13.69
C ASP A 14 -5.27 -10.35 -13.30
N ILE A 15 -5.87 -9.38 -12.61
CA ILE A 15 -5.25 -8.13 -12.21
C ILE A 15 -5.61 -7.83 -10.76
N CYS A 16 -4.61 -7.47 -9.96
CA CYS A 16 -4.77 -6.92 -8.62
C CYS A 16 -4.22 -5.49 -8.62
N SER A 17 -5.04 -4.50 -8.24
CA SER A 17 -4.71 -3.08 -8.32
C SER A 17 -4.77 -2.40 -6.95
N PHE A 18 -3.64 -1.88 -6.48
CA PHE A 18 -3.54 -1.16 -5.20
C PHE A 18 -3.23 0.33 -5.46
N GLN A 19 -4.28 1.15 -5.60
CA GLN A 19 -4.11 2.58 -5.86
C GLN A 19 -4.02 3.37 -4.55
N PHE A 20 -2.85 3.95 -4.28
CA PHE A 20 -2.56 4.72 -3.06
C PHE A 20 -2.90 3.98 -1.76
N ALA A 21 -2.79 2.65 -1.75
CA ALA A 21 -3.22 1.84 -0.61
C ALA A 21 -2.11 0.91 -0.07
N LEU A 22 -1.07 0.61 -0.85
CA LEU A 22 -0.09 -0.40 -0.47
C LEU A 22 0.70 -0.05 0.78
N HIS A 23 1.00 1.24 0.97
CA HIS A 23 1.75 1.72 2.13
C HIS A 23 1.02 1.48 3.47
N TYR A 24 -0.31 1.29 3.50
CA TYR A 24 -1.04 0.90 4.72
C TYR A 24 -0.61 -0.46 5.27
N SER A 25 -0.17 -1.35 4.38
CA SER A 25 0.32 -2.67 4.76
C SER A 25 1.74 -2.65 5.34
N TRP A 26 2.45 -1.51 5.26
CA TRP A 26 3.82 -1.34 5.72
C TRP A 26 3.96 -0.74 7.13
N SER A 27 2.86 -0.70 7.88
CA SER A 27 2.83 -0.23 9.27
C SER A 27 3.57 -1.15 10.25
N THR A 28 3.64 -2.46 9.97
CA THR A 28 4.43 -3.42 10.75
C THR A 28 5.11 -4.43 9.83
N GLU A 29 6.24 -4.99 10.27
CA GLU A 29 6.99 -6.00 9.50
C GLU A 29 6.12 -7.21 9.14
N ALA A 30 5.21 -7.63 10.02
CA ALA A 30 4.33 -8.77 9.76
C ALA A 30 3.22 -8.48 8.73
N ARG A 31 2.78 -7.22 8.59
CA ARG A 31 1.65 -6.86 7.70
C ARG A 31 2.05 -6.83 6.23
N ALA A 32 3.28 -6.43 5.92
CA ALA A 32 3.78 -6.31 4.55
C ALA A 32 3.83 -7.68 3.83
N PRO A 33 4.50 -8.72 4.37
CA PRO A 33 4.49 -10.06 3.78
C PRO A 33 3.09 -10.66 3.72
N ARG A 34 2.25 -10.34 4.70
CA ARG A 34 0.86 -10.81 4.73
C ARG A 34 0.02 -10.24 3.60
N ALA A 35 0.17 -8.95 3.31
CA ALA A 35 -0.52 -8.30 2.19
C ALA A 35 -0.06 -8.89 0.85
N MET A 36 1.25 -9.09 0.66
CA MET A 36 1.78 -9.71 -0.54
C MET A 36 1.32 -11.16 -0.71
N ALA A 37 1.24 -11.93 0.37
CA ALA A 37 0.71 -13.30 0.34
C ALA A 37 -0.77 -13.36 -0.04
N ASN A 38 -1.57 -12.38 0.36
CA ASN A 38 -2.97 -12.29 -0.08
C ASN A 38 -3.06 -11.95 -1.58
N VAL A 39 -2.24 -11.00 -2.06
CA VAL A 39 -2.20 -10.62 -3.49
C VAL A 39 -1.80 -11.83 -4.35
N SER A 40 -0.73 -12.54 -3.98
CA SER A 40 -0.27 -13.69 -4.77
C SER A 40 -1.22 -14.88 -4.74
N ALA A 41 -1.93 -15.11 -3.62
CA ALA A 41 -2.92 -16.18 -3.51
C ALA A 41 -4.19 -15.92 -4.33
N LEU A 42 -4.49 -14.65 -4.59
CA LEU A 42 -5.67 -14.24 -5.35
C LEU A 42 -5.40 -14.06 -6.85
N LEU A 43 -4.14 -13.92 -7.25
CA LEU A 43 -3.76 -13.81 -8.65
C LEU A 43 -3.61 -15.19 -9.28
N ARG A 44 -4.11 -15.33 -10.52
CA ARG A 44 -3.74 -16.49 -11.33
C ARG A 44 -2.24 -16.47 -11.67
N PRO A 45 -1.62 -17.62 -11.97
CA PRO A 45 -0.27 -17.63 -12.54
C PRO A 45 -0.19 -16.74 -13.79
N GLY A 46 0.76 -15.80 -13.81
CA GLY A 46 0.88 -14.79 -14.87
C GLY A 46 -0.05 -13.58 -14.75
N GLY A 47 -0.82 -13.47 -13.66
CA GLY A 47 -1.60 -12.28 -13.33
C GLY A 47 -0.72 -11.08 -12.99
N ILE A 48 -1.27 -9.87 -13.15
CA ILE A 48 -0.53 -8.61 -12.99
C ILE A 48 -0.91 -7.94 -11.66
N PHE A 49 0.10 -7.64 -10.85
CA PHE A 49 -0.07 -6.75 -9.70
C PHE A 49 0.39 -5.33 -10.07
N ILE A 50 -0.51 -4.35 -9.97
CA ILE A 50 -0.24 -2.94 -10.24
C ILE A 50 -0.51 -2.16 -8.97
N GLY A 51 0.38 -1.27 -8.57
CA GLY A 51 0.15 -0.41 -7.42
C GLY A 51 0.82 0.94 -7.56
N THR A 52 0.23 1.94 -6.93
CA THR A 52 0.81 3.28 -6.77
C THR A 52 1.08 3.53 -5.29
N MET A 53 2.31 3.96 -4.99
CA MET A 53 2.75 4.22 -3.63
C MET A 53 3.68 5.45 -3.61
N PRO A 54 3.64 6.28 -2.56
CA PRO A 54 4.59 7.37 -2.39
C PRO A 54 6.04 6.86 -2.37
N ASP A 55 6.94 7.57 -3.06
CA ASP A 55 8.38 7.28 -3.06
C ASP A 55 9.01 7.73 -1.73
N ALA A 56 9.54 6.76 -0.98
CA ALA A 56 10.20 6.98 0.30
C ALA A 56 11.42 7.90 0.19
N ASN A 57 12.19 7.82 -0.91
CA ASN A 57 13.36 8.67 -1.12
C ASN A 57 12.97 10.14 -1.31
N VAL A 58 11.87 10.39 -2.03
CA VAL A 58 11.32 11.75 -2.20
C VAL A 58 10.81 12.30 -0.87
N ILE A 59 10.12 11.46 -0.08
CA ILE A 59 9.66 11.84 1.26
C ILE A 59 10.85 12.21 2.16
N ILE A 60 11.87 11.35 2.23
CA ILE A 60 13.06 11.57 3.07
C ILE A 60 13.83 12.82 2.61
N LYS A 61 14.01 13.01 1.30
CA LYS A 61 14.68 14.19 0.74
C LYS A 61 13.96 15.47 1.15
N LYS A 62 12.63 15.52 0.97
CA LYS A 62 11.82 16.69 1.36
C LYS A 62 11.84 16.96 2.86
N LEU A 63 11.87 15.92 3.70
CA LEU A 63 11.98 16.07 5.16
C LEU A 63 13.36 16.62 5.59
N ARG A 64 14.43 16.31 4.84
CA ARG A 64 15.79 16.78 5.13
C ARG A 64 16.05 18.23 4.69
N GLU A 65 15.32 18.73 3.67
CA GLU A 65 15.51 20.07 3.10
C GLU A 65 14.92 21.22 3.96
N GLY A 66 14.26 20.91 5.08
CA GLY A 66 13.76 21.89 6.05
C GLY A 66 12.28 21.72 6.37
N PRO A 67 11.76 22.35 7.45
CA PRO A 67 10.35 22.24 7.79
C PRO A 67 9.50 22.78 6.65
N ILE A 68 8.72 21.89 6.05
CA ILE A 68 7.85 22.19 4.93
C ILE A 68 6.89 23.28 5.39
N SER A 69 6.93 24.46 4.78
CA SER A 69 6.06 25.59 5.17
C SER A 69 4.59 25.22 4.92
N ASN A 70 3.96 24.69 5.95
CA ASN A 70 2.60 24.89 6.45
C ASN A 70 1.37 24.93 5.52
N SER A 71 1.37 24.35 4.32
CA SER A 71 0.07 24.11 3.65
C SER A 71 -0.02 22.92 2.69
N PHE A 72 1.09 22.47 2.10
CA PHE A 72 1.04 21.48 1.02
C PHE A 72 1.50 20.06 1.40
N SER A 73 2.03 19.81 2.61
CA SER A 73 2.63 18.50 2.92
C SER A 73 2.22 17.89 4.25
N THR A 74 1.86 18.69 5.24
CA THR A 74 1.37 18.16 6.52
C THR A 74 -0.02 17.57 6.38
N SER A 75 -0.93 18.16 5.60
CA SER A 75 -2.27 17.60 5.40
C SER A 75 -2.23 16.26 4.66
N THR A 76 -1.47 16.15 3.57
CA THR A 76 -1.43 14.91 2.76
C THR A 76 -0.68 13.78 3.48
N ILE A 77 0.46 14.06 4.14
CA ILE A 77 1.19 13.02 4.90
C ILE A 77 0.45 12.68 6.20
N SER A 78 -0.10 13.67 6.92
CA SER A 78 -0.91 13.40 8.12
C SER A 78 -2.20 12.66 7.77
N GLU A 79 -2.83 12.91 6.62
CA GLU A 79 -4.00 12.15 6.16
C GLU A 79 -3.62 10.72 5.71
N LEU A 80 -2.47 10.55 5.06
CA LEU A 80 -1.93 9.22 4.73
C LEU A 80 -1.55 8.44 5.99
N LEU A 81 -1.05 9.10 7.03
CA LEU A 81 -0.69 8.50 8.33
C LEU A 81 -1.90 8.33 9.26
N SER A 82 -2.90 9.21 9.22
CA SER A 82 -4.10 9.13 10.07
C SER A 82 -5.04 8.03 9.61
N LYS A 83 -5.09 7.76 8.30
CA LYS A 83 -5.81 6.60 7.73
C LYS A 83 -5.13 5.25 8.02
N GLN A 84 -3.99 5.22 8.75
CA GLN A 84 -3.30 3.99 9.18
C GLN A 84 -3.85 3.41 10.50
N HIS A 85 -4.71 4.15 11.21
CA HIS A 85 -5.32 3.77 12.48
C HIS A 85 -6.78 3.33 12.32
#